data_AF-A0A9P1C0J2-F1
#
_entry.id   AF-A0A9P1C0J2-F1
#
_cell.length_a   1.000
_cell.length_b   1.000
_cell.length_c   1.000
_cell.angle_alpha   90.00
_cell.angle_beta   90.00
_cell.angle_gamma   90.00
#
_symmetry.space_group_name_H-M   'P 1'
#
loop_
_entity.id
_entity.type
_entity.pdbx_description
1 polymer ?
#
loop_
_entity_poly.entity_id
_entity_poly.type
_entity_poly.pdbx_seq_one_letter_code
_entity_poly.pdbx_strand_id
1 'polypeptide(L)'
;MAKKAKKKAASKEAGTDKAQEEASAKSKAKKEAPTASQSASAQKQNAEEAYRAAAVVFFTRHEDGSVDKVLVALEERKVSAGFLGLEEKGKVNKLLVVFPMGRKEKKDKNDAVETAKREYIEETLDFGALARFLDFADFEGGGDVTANRIAPGAKVPMTWSGADNMALYFPPASMTVLFCEVPPGEVHEPGQEPAVKKQRREEAAAELEALPKPSPSYHVGKVGHLQPIWIDAEHLKEVARSMEKAPKLNLDGRECRFFPTNASLLRMPEVRTWLRIS
;
A
#
# COMPACT_ATOMS: atom_id res chain seq x y z
N MET A 1 -60.60 -19.21 -25.23
CA MET A 1 -60.51 -18.50 -26.52
C MET A 1 -59.17 -17.75 -26.56
N ALA A 2 -58.07 -18.36 -27.00
CA ALA A 2 -57.64 -18.55 -28.40
C ALA A 2 -57.47 -17.23 -29.18
N LYS A 3 -56.22 -16.77 -29.36
CA LYS A 3 -55.64 -16.49 -30.69
C LYS A 3 -54.11 -16.32 -30.62
N LYS A 4 -53.43 -17.27 -31.28
CA LYS A 4 -52.05 -17.24 -31.76
C LYS A 4 -51.84 -16.16 -32.82
N ALA A 5 -50.62 -15.66 -32.96
CA ALA A 5 -49.75 -15.76 -34.17
C ALA A 5 -48.62 -14.70 -34.10
N LYS A 6 -47.46 -14.77 -34.78
CA LYS A 6 -46.53 -15.79 -35.30
C LYS A 6 -45.49 -15.00 -36.13
N LYS A 7 -44.21 -15.41 -36.09
CA LYS A 7 -43.12 -15.16 -37.10
C LYS A 7 -42.55 -13.73 -37.15
N LYS A 8 -41.24 -13.50 -37.38
CA LYS A 8 -40.34 -14.07 -38.40
C LYS A 8 -38.86 -14.01 -37.93
N ALA A 9 -38.11 -15.03 -38.34
CA ALA A 9 -36.66 -15.05 -38.38
C ALA A 9 -36.13 -14.43 -39.69
N ALA A 10 -34.89 -13.92 -39.66
CA ALA A 10 -34.07 -13.70 -40.85
C ALA A 10 -32.58 -13.89 -40.47
N SER A 11 -31.98 -14.90 -41.08
CA SER A 11 -30.55 -15.18 -41.19
C SER A 11 -29.90 -14.25 -42.23
N LYS A 12 -28.63 -13.90 -42.04
CA LYS A 12 -27.76 -13.45 -43.12
C LYS A 12 -26.34 -13.98 -42.93
N GLU A 13 -25.87 -14.63 -43.98
CA GLU A 13 -24.56 -15.27 -44.12
C GLU A 13 -23.44 -14.29 -44.50
N ALA A 14 -22.22 -14.77 -44.21
CA ALA A 14 -20.96 -14.71 -44.97
C ALA A 14 -20.33 -13.37 -45.39
N GLY A 15 -19.08 -13.21 -44.96
CA GLY A 15 -18.06 -12.32 -45.53
C GLY A 15 -16.68 -12.93 -45.32
N THR A 16 -16.06 -13.30 -46.43
CA THR A 16 -14.70 -13.79 -46.71
C THR A 16 -13.58 -12.95 -46.09
N ASP A 17 -12.45 -13.57 -45.73
CA ASP A 17 -11.12 -12.97 -45.91
C ASP A 17 -10.03 -14.02 -46.18
N LYS A 18 -9.30 -13.78 -47.28
CA LYS A 18 -8.08 -14.47 -47.75
C LYS A 18 -6.98 -13.42 -47.78
N ALA A 19 -5.82 -13.67 -47.16
CA ALA A 19 -4.47 -13.25 -47.60
C ALA A 19 -3.45 -13.76 -46.58
N GLN A 20 -2.46 -14.57 -47.03
CA GLN A 20 -1.00 -14.31 -47.00
C GLN A 20 -0.39 -14.25 -45.58
N GLU A 21 0.71 -14.92 -45.25
CA GLU A 21 2.01 -14.83 -45.90
C GLU A 21 2.96 -15.93 -45.37
N GLU A 22 3.88 -16.38 -46.23
CA GLU A 22 4.91 -17.36 -45.95
C GLU A 22 6.18 -16.73 -45.32
N ALA A 23 7.00 -17.64 -44.75
CA ALA A 23 8.45 -17.56 -44.60
C ALA A 23 9.05 -16.75 -43.43
N SER A 24 9.79 -17.45 -42.58
CA SER A 24 11.23 -17.19 -42.40
C SER A 24 11.88 -18.23 -41.49
N ALA A 25 13.05 -18.67 -41.94
CA ALA A 25 13.80 -19.80 -41.44
C ALA A 25 14.71 -19.46 -40.24
N LYS A 26 14.95 -20.53 -39.47
CA LYS A 26 15.92 -20.70 -38.39
C LYS A 26 17.26 -19.97 -38.60
N SER A 27 17.67 -19.19 -37.61
CA SER A 27 19.08 -18.96 -37.28
C SER A 27 19.35 -19.39 -35.83
N LYS A 28 20.22 -20.39 -35.68
CA LYS A 28 20.77 -20.84 -34.40
C LYS A 28 21.91 -19.90 -34.03
N ALA A 29 21.71 -19.04 -33.05
CA ALA A 29 22.79 -18.34 -32.35
C ALA A 29 23.07 -19.06 -31.03
N LYS A 30 24.30 -19.58 -30.91
CA LYS A 30 24.86 -20.22 -29.73
C LYS A 30 25.04 -19.14 -28.66
N LYS A 31 24.11 -19.06 -27.70
CA LYS A 31 24.17 -18.11 -26.58
C LYS A 31 24.99 -18.77 -25.46
N GLU A 32 26.20 -18.27 -25.26
CA GLU A 32 26.99 -18.56 -24.08
C GLU A 32 26.21 -18.13 -22.83
N ALA A 33 26.14 -19.02 -21.85
CA ALA A 33 25.39 -18.80 -20.62
C ALA A 33 26.13 -17.76 -19.76
N PRO A 34 25.49 -16.64 -19.41
CA PRO A 34 26.06 -15.73 -18.44
C PRO A 34 26.04 -16.38 -17.05
N THR A 35 27.17 -16.25 -16.37
CA THR A 35 27.45 -16.74 -15.02
C THR A 35 26.35 -16.28 -14.05
N ALA A 36 25.67 -17.23 -13.40
CA ALA A 36 24.44 -17.04 -12.62
C ALA A 36 24.55 -16.10 -11.40
N SER A 37 25.73 -15.59 -11.07
CA SER A 37 25.96 -14.73 -9.89
C SER A 37 25.90 -13.24 -10.17
N GLN A 38 26.00 -12.79 -11.44
CA GLN A 38 25.92 -11.36 -11.79
C GLN A 38 24.54 -10.96 -12.36
N SER A 39 23.69 -11.92 -12.72
CA SER A 39 22.35 -11.64 -13.24
C SER A 39 21.32 -11.30 -12.17
N ALA A 40 21.51 -11.78 -10.92
CA ALA A 40 20.54 -11.58 -9.84
C ALA A 40 20.54 -10.14 -9.29
N SER A 41 21.69 -9.47 -9.22
CA SER A 41 21.80 -8.09 -8.74
C SER A 41 21.28 -7.07 -9.75
N ALA A 42 21.59 -7.25 -11.04
CA ALA A 42 21.07 -6.39 -12.12
C ALA A 42 19.56 -6.58 -12.36
N GLN A 43 19.00 -7.76 -12.07
CA GLN A 43 17.55 -7.98 -12.09
C GLN A 43 16.82 -7.34 -10.92
N LYS A 44 17.44 -7.26 -9.73
CA LYS A 44 16.85 -6.54 -8.57
C LYS A 44 16.71 -5.04 -8.85
N GLN A 45 17.76 -4.41 -9.39
CA GLN A 45 17.73 -2.97 -9.71
C GLN A 45 16.63 -2.63 -10.74
N ASN A 46 16.46 -3.44 -11.79
CA ASN A 46 15.38 -3.22 -12.76
C ASN A 46 13.96 -3.45 -12.19
N ALA A 47 13.81 -4.31 -11.19
CA ALA A 47 12.50 -4.62 -10.60
C ALA A 47 12.04 -3.52 -9.63
N GLU A 48 12.98 -2.93 -8.88
CA GLU A 48 12.73 -1.82 -7.95
C GLU A 48 12.39 -0.51 -8.70
N GLU A 49 13.06 -0.24 -9.84
CA GLU A 49 12.70 0.85 -10.76
C GLU A 49 11.30 0.68 -11.40
N ALA A 50 10.78 -0.54 -11.41
CA ALA A 50 9.50 -0.91 -12.02
C ALA A 50 8.32 -1.01 -11.03
N TYR A 51 8.42 -0.39 -9.85
CA TYR A 51 7.29 -0.40 -8.91
C TYR A 51 6.03 0.22 -9.54
N ARG A 52 4.88 -0.35 -9.20
CA ARG A 52 3.54 0.05 -9.67
C ARG A 52 2.69 0.69 -8.58
N ALA A 53 3.03 0.42 -7.32
CA ALA A 53 2.36 0.93 -6.15
C ALA A 53 3.35 1.22 -5.03
N ALA A 54 3.01 2.11 -4.12
CA ALA A 54 3.77 2.32 -2.90
C ALA A 54 2.83 2.30 -1.68
N ALA A 55 3.37 1.89 -0.54
CA ALA A 55 2.69 1.85 0.75
C ALA A 55 3.59 2.46 1.82
N VAL A 56 2.99 3.00 2.88
CA VAL A 56 3.71 3.45 4.07
C VAL A 56 3.22 2.73 5.33
N VAL A 57 4.18 2.37 6.18
CA VAL A 57 3.96 1.80 7.51
C VAL A 57 4.67 2.71 8.51
N PHE A 58 3.92 3.59 9.16
CA PHE A 58 4.46 4.37 10.27
C PHE A 58 4.52 3.52 11.52
N PHE A 59 5.62 3.61 12.26
CA PHE A 59 5.79 2.85 13.49
C PHE A 59 6.59 3.62 14.53
N THR A 60 6.54 3.15 15.77
CA THR A 60 7.33 3.65 16.90
C THR A 60 8.13 2.52 17.50
N ARG A 61 9.15 2.86 18.29
CA ARG A 61 9.96 1.90 19.03
C ARG A 61 9.96 2.17 20.53
N HIS A 62 10.13 1.09 21.30
CA HIS A 62 10.54 1.17 22.69
C HIS A 62 12.04 1.52 22.79
N GLU A 63 12.49 1.85 24.01
CA GLU A 63 13.90 2.16 24.29
C GLU A 63 14.86 1.01 23.96
N ASP A 64 14.38 -0.24 23.98
CA ASP A 64 15.15 -1.43 23.61
C ASP A 64 15.25 -1.65 22.08
N GLY A 65 14.69 -0.73 21.29
CA GLY A 65 14.64 -0.76 19.84
C GLY A 65 13.59 -1.73 19.25
N SER A 66 12.76 -2.39 20.05
CA SER A 66 11.64 -3.18 19.52
C SER A 66 10.53 -2.27 19.00
N VAL A 67 9.80 -2.74 17.99
CA VAL A 67 8.61 -2.04 17.48
C VAL A 67 7.53 -2.05 18.56
N ASP A 68 7.05 -0.88 18.95
CA ASP A 68 6.01 -0.67 19.96
C ASP A 68 4.64 -0.63 19.30
N LYS A 69 4.36 0.47 18.59
CA LYS A 69 3.08 0.69 17.90
C LYS A 69 3.26 0.87 16.40
N VAL A 70 2.25 0.45 15.65
CA VAL A 70 2.19 0.58 14.20
C VAL A 70 0.89 1.26 13.80
N LEU A 71 0.98 2.25 12.91
CA LEU A 71 -0.18 2.90 12.35
C LEU A 71 -0.78 2.01 11.26
N VAL A 72 -2.04 1.66 11.44
CA VAL A 72 -2.87 1.00 10.43
C VAL A 72 -4.08 1.87 10.14
N ALA A 73 -4.86 1.49 9.14
CA ALA A 73 -6.14 2.11 8.84
C ALA A 73 -7.25 1.07 8.77
N LEU A 74 -8.45 1.47 9.20
CA LEU A 74 -9.67 0.72 9.01
C LEU A 74 -10.38 1.21 7.74
N GLU A 75 -10.80 0.27 6.89
CA GLU A 75 -11.55 0.51 5.65
C GLU A 75 -12.76 -0.42 5.59
N GLU A 76 -13.97 0.12 5.42
CA GLU A 76 -15.12 -0.70 5.03
C GLU A 76 -15.11 -0.94 3.52
N ARG A 77 -14.99 -2.21 3.11
CA ARG A 77 -14.85 -2.55 1.70
C ARG A 77 -15.72 -3.72 1.28
N LYS A 78 -16.31 -3.57 0.08
CA LYS A 78 -16.97 -4.67 -0.62
C LYS A 78 -15.93 -5.50 -1.38
N VAL A 79 -15.64 -6.69 -0.88
CA VAL A 79 -14.61 -7.60 -1.42
C VAL A 79 -15.21 -8.97 -1.73
N SER A 80 -14.56 -9.76 -2.59
CA SER A 80 -15.03 -11.14 -2.81
C SER A 80 -14.71 -12.01 -1.59
N ALA A 81 -15.67 -12.85 -1.19
CA ALA A 81 -15.52 -13.72 -0.03
C ALA A 81 -14.31 -14.67 -0.18
N GLY A 82 -14.10 -15.25 -1.38
CA GLY A 82 -12.92 -16.08 -1.68
C GLY A 82 -11.59 -15.29 -1.69
N PHE A 83 -11.61 -13.98 -1.89
CA PHE A 83 -10.41 -13.16 -1.72
C PHE A 83 -9.99 -13.09 -0.24
N LEU A 84 -10.95 -13.09 0.68
CA LEU A 84 -10.71 -13.16 2.12
C LEU A 84 -10.47 -14.60 2.64
N GLY A 85 -10.61 -15.61 1.78
CA GLY A 85 -10.53 -17.02 2.20
C GLY A 85 -11.76 -17.51 2.96
N LEU A 86 -12.92 -16.88 2.75
CA LEU A 86 -14.20 -17.31 3.30
C LEU A 86 -14.83 -18.38 2.42
N GLU A 87 -15.59 -19.29 3.02
CA GLU A 87 -16.34 -20.34 2.32
C GLU A 87 -17.56 -19.79 1.55
N GLU A 88 -18.08 -18.65 2.00
CA GLU A 88 -19.19 -17.95 1.35
C GLU A 88 -18.86 -17.60 -0.11
N LYS A 89 -19.87 -17.60 -0.98
CA LYS A 89 -19.74 -17.18 -2.37
C LYS A 89 -20.16 -15.72 -2.53
N GLY A 90 -19.58 -15.04 -3.53
CA GLY A 90 -19.99 -13.68 -3.91
C GLY A 90 -19.17 -12.58 -3.25
N LYS A 91 -19.79 -11.39 -3.10
CA LYS A 91 -19.18 -10.19 -2.53
C LYS A 91 -19.75 -9.93 -1.14
N VAL A 92 -18.88 -9.63 -0.18
CA VAL A 92 -19.22 -9.31 1.21
C VAL A 92 -18.68 -7.93 1.56
N ASN A 93 -19.40 -7.22 2.43
CA ASN A 93 -18.89 -6.00 3.06
C ASN A 93 -18.18 -6.42 4.35
N LYS A 94 -16.91 -6.03 4.49
CA LYS A 94 -16.11 -6.31 5.68
C LYS A 94 -15.32 -5.07 6.08
N LEU A 95 -15.09 -4.93 7.38
CA LEU A 95 -14.15 -3.98 7.95
C LEU A 95 -12.75 -4.58 7.86
N LEU A 96 -11.88 -3.92 7.09
CA LEU A 96 -10.54 -4.39 6.79
C LEU A 96 -9.49 -3.51 7.45
N VAL A 97 -8.42 -4.14 7.93
CA VAL A 97 -7.21 -3.45 8.39
C VAL A 97 -6.23 -3.39 7.22
N VAL A 98 -5.82 -2.17 6.86
CA VAL A 98 -4.93 -1.88 5.74
C VAL A 98 -3.79 -0.96 6.18
N PHE A 99 -2.73 -0.94 5.38
CA PHE A 99 -1.74 0.14 5.36
C PHE A 99 -2.13 1.11 4.24
N PRO A 100 -1.99 2.42 4.44
CA PRO A 100 -2.17 3.41 3.37
C PRO A 100 -1.27 3.07 2.19
N MET A 101 -1.87 2.95 1.00
CA MET A 101 -1.17 2.47 -0.18
C MET A 101 -1.93 2.80 -1.45
N GLY A 102 -1.21 3.04 -2.54
CA GLY A 102 -1.85 3.23 -3.82
C GLY A 102 -0.89 3.21 -4.99
N ARG A 103 -1.39 3.57 -6.16
CA ARG A 103 -0.68 3.35 -7.42
C ARG A 103 0.23 4.52 -7.71
N LYS A 104 1.36 4.22 -8.35
CA LYS A 104 2.24 5.22 -8.92
C LYS A 104 1.49 6.07 -9.95
N GLU A 105 1.51 7.37 -9.80
CA GLU A 105 1.05 8.34 -10.79
C GLU A 105 2.23 9.00 -11.52
N LYS A 106 1.96 9.55 -12.71
CA LYS A 106 2.99 10.25 -13.52
C LYS A 106 3.59 11.46 -12.77
N LYS A 107 2.80 12.10 -11.90
CA LYS A 107 3.22 13.27 -11.09
C LYS A 107 4.18 12.90 -9.96
N ASP A 108 4.24 11.62 -9.56
CA ASP A 108 5.09 11.13 -8.48
C ASP A 108 6.57 10.96 -8.93
N LYS A 109 6.90 11.33 -10.17
CA LYS A 109 8.28 11.33 -10.73
C LYS A 109 9.02 9.99 -10.64
N ASN A 110 8.29 8.87 -10.56
CA ASN A 110 8.84 7.54 -10.28
C ASN A 110 9.55 7.42 -8.91
N ASP A 111 9.14 8.21 -7.94
CA ASP A 111 9.65 8.16 -6.57
C ASP A 111 8.62 7.49 -5.65
N ALA A 112 9.00 6.37 -5.04
CA ALA A 112 8.10 5.63 -4.16
C ALA A 112 7.73 6.42 -2.90
N VAL A 113 8.60 7.33 -2.44
CA VAL A 113 8.35 8.23 -1.32
C VAL A 113 7.23 9.20 -1.69
N GLU A 114 7.31 9.82 -2.85
CA GLU A 114 6.26 10.74 -3.35
C GLU A 114 4.92 10.02 -3.54
N THR A 115 4.91 8.81 -4.11
CA THR A 115 3.68 8.01 -4.23
C THR A 115 3.10 7.68 -2.85
N ALA A 116 3.89 7.14 -1.93
CA ALA A 116 3.40 6.74 -0.60
C ALA A 116 2.91 7.94 0.22
N LYS A 117 3.65 9.07 0.15
CA LYS A 117 3.29 10.33 0.80
C LYS A 117 1.97 10.87 0.29
N ARG A 118 1.79 10.92 -1.03
CA ARG A 118 0.53 11.37 -1.65
C ARG A 118 -0.64 10.50 -1.22
N GLU A 119 -0.52 9.19 -1.36
CA GLU A 119 -1.59 8.25 -0.99
C GLU A 119 -1.92 8.37 0.49
N TYR A 120 -0.92 8.47 1.36
CA TYR A 120 -1.15 8.71 2.78
C TYR A 120 -1.95 9.99 3.05
N ILE A 121 -1.57 11.12 2.44
CA ILE A 121 -2.26 12.39 2.61
C ILE A 121 -3.70 12.30 2.06
N GLU A 122 -3.88 11.79 0.85
CA GLU A 122 -5.19 11.67 0.20
C GLU A 122 -6.12 10.71 0.95
N GLU A 123 -5.63 9.56 1.41
CA GLU A 123 -6.46 8.53 2.04
C GLU A 123 -6.77 8.82 3.51
N THR A 124 -5.84 9.43 4.24
CA THR A 124 -5.92 9.62 5.70
C THR A 124 -6.16 11.06 6.15
N LEU A 125 -6.11 12.02 5.21
CA LEU A 125 -6.06 13.47 5.50
C LEU A 125 -4.83 13.85 6.34
N ASP A 126 -3.68 13.21 6.06
CA ASP A 126 -2.40 13.40 6.75
C ASP A 126 -2.53 13.29 8.28
N PHE A 127 -3.07 12.16 8.74
CA PHE A 127 -3.34 11.93 10.16
C PHE A 127 -2.09 12.18 11.02
N GLY A 128 -2.19 13.05 12.02
CA GLY A 128 -1.02 13.39 12.86
C GLY A 128 0.07 14.22 12.16
N ALA A 129 -0.10 14.61 10.89
CA ALA A 129 0.91 15.27 10.07
C ALA A 129 2.20 14.43 9.90
N LEU A 130 2.05 13.11 9.77
CA LEU A 130 3.18 12.19 9.70
C LEU A 130 3.86 12.18 8.33
N ALA A 131 3.22 12.68 7.27
CA ALA A 131 3.80 12.75 5.93
C ALA A 131 5.16 13.47 5.90
N ARG A 132 5.39 14.41 6.82
CA ARG A 132 6.67 15.14 6.96
C ARG A 132 7.86 14.23 7.29
N PHE A 133 7.65 13.09 7.95
CA PHE A 133 8.75 12.19 8.32
C PHE A 133 9.32 11.44 7.11
N LEU A 134 8.51 11.26 6.06
CA LEU A 134 8.96 10.65 4.80
C LEU A 134 9.99 11.52 4.06
N ASP A 135 9.96 12.85 4.25
CA ASP A 135 10.90 13.79 3.61
C ASP A 135 12.32 13.70 4.18
N PHE A 136 12.46 13.16 5.40
CA PHE A 136 13.72 13.09 6.13
C PHE A 136 14.19 11.65 6.36
N ALA A 137 13.38 10.66 5.99
CA ALA A 137 13.69 9.26 6.19
C ALA A 137 14.74 8.79 5.19
N ASP A 138 15.85 8.24 5.70
CA ASP A 138 16.84 7.54 4.88
C ASP A 138 16.35 6.11 4.60
N PHE A 139 15.94 5.86 3.36
CA PHE A 139 15.51 4.53 2.90
C PHE A 139 16.57 3.79 2.09
N GLU A 140 17.71 4.43 1.79
CA GLU A 140 18.74 3.84 0.92
C GLU A 140 19.72 2.94 1.68
N GLY A 141 19.60 2.84 3.01
CA GLY A 141 20.36 1.89 3.81
C GLY A 141 21.86 2.13 3.69
N GLY A 142 22.32 3.31 4.10
CA GLY A 142 23.74 3.67 4.04
C GLY A 142 24.18 4.81 4.95
N GLY A 143 23.29 5.36 5.77
CA GLY A 143 23.58 6.52 6.62
C GLY A 143 24.59 6.23 7.73
N ASP A 144 25.79 6.78 7.57
CA ASP A 144 26.62 7.20 8.69
C ASP A 144 25.78 8.12 9.59
N VAL A 145 25.41 7.63 10.78
CA VAL A 145 24.43 8.25 11.72
C VAL A 145 24.84 9.69 12.11
N THR A 146 26.08 10.08 11.83
CA THR A 146 26.63 11.43 12.00
C THR A 146 26.19 12.47 10.96
N ALA A 147 25.52 12.10 9.87
CA ALA A 147 25.24 13.00 8.74
C ALA A 147 23.83 13.66 8.69
N ASN A 148 22.97 13.46 9.69
CA ASN A 148 21.62 14.07 9.67
C ASN A 148 21.64 15.55 10.07
N ARG A 149 22.01 16.40 9.11
CA ARG A 149 21.69 17.84 9.09
C ARG A 149 20.18 18.01 8.97
N ILE A 150 19.50 18.05 10.11
CA ILE A 150 18.19 18.70 10.23
C ILE A 150 18.38 20.16 9.74
N ALA A 151 17.61 20.57 8.74
CA ALA A 151 17.64 21.95 8.25
C ALA A 151 17.37 22.94 9.41
N PRO A 152 18.05 24.10 9.48
CA PRO A 152 17.84 25.06 10.55
C PRO A 152 16.37 25.50 10.59
N GLY A 153 15.63 25.10 11.65
CA GLY A 153 14.23 25.46 11.87
C GLY A 153 13.22 24.31 11.91
N ALA A 154 13.61 23.08 11.57
CA ALA A 154 12.70 21.93 11.71
C ALA A 154 12.59 21.48 13.18
N LYS A 155 11.37 21.51 13.74
CA LYS A 155 11.04 21.03 15.09
C LYS A 155 10.96 19.50 15.17
N VAL A 156 11.94 18.80 14.61
CA VAL A 156 12.07 17.35 14.80
C VAL A 156 12.96 17.16 16.04
N PRO A 157 12.57 16.34 17.04
CA PRO A 157 13.41 16.13 18.21
C PRO A 157 14.80 15.65 17.77
N MET A 158 15.87 16.26 18.30
CA MET A 158 17.28 15.96 17.97
C MET A 158 17.68 14.48 18.16
N THR A 159 16.83 13.66 18.80
CA THR A 159 17.08 12.25 19.10
C THR A 159 16.48 11.27 18.08
N TRP A 160 15.74 11.75 17.07
CA TRP A 160 15.25 10.88 16.00
C TRP A 160 16.38 10.62 15.00
N SER A 161 16.90 9.39 14.97
CA SER A 161 18.02 9.03 14.09
C SER A 161 17.57 8.73 12.66
N GLY A 162 16.33 8.27 12.46
CA GLY A 162 15.83 7.80 11.16
C GLY A 162 16.64 6.63 10.58
N ALA A 163 17.55 6.03 11.35
CA ALA A 163 18.56 5.09 10.86
C ALA A 163 18.01 3.66 10.61
N ASP A 164 16.81 3.37 11.13
CA ASP A 164 16.16 2.05 10.98
C ASP A 164 14.91 2.11 10.09
N ASN A 165 14.80 3.14 9.25
CA ASN A 165 13.81 3.17 8.18
C ASN A 165 14.17 2.09 7.15
N MET A 166 13.16 1.46 6.56
CA MET A 166 13.36 0.36 5.63
C MET A 166 12.45 0.53 4.43
N ALA A 167 13.02 0.48 3.22
CA ALA A 167 12.26 0.28 2.00
C ALA A 167 12.32 -1.20 1.60
N LEU A 168 11.15 -1.78 1.35
CA LEU A 168 11.03 -3.18 0.97
C LEU A 168 10.26 -3.29 -0.34
N TYR A 169 10.84 -3.94 -1.34
CA TYR A 169 10.08 -4.32 -2.52
C TYR A 169 9.25 -5.57 -2.23
N PHE A 170 7.94 -5.49 -2.46
CA PHE A 170 6.98 -6.59 -2.34
C PHE A 170 6.55 -7.07 -3.74
N PRO A 171 7.18 -8.15 -4.27
CA PRO A 171 6.98 -8.59 -5.64
C PRO A 171 5.53 -8.96 -6.00
N PRO A 172 4.74 -9.65 -5.14
CA PRO A 172 3.37 -10.06 -5.50
C PRO A 172 2.43 -8.92 -5.89
N ALA A 173 2.71 -7.70 -5.42
CA ALA A 173 1.94 -6.50 -5.79
C ALA A 173 2.75 -5.50 -6.62
N SER A 174 4.00 -5.81 -6.99
CA SER A 174 4.96 -4.86 -7.58
C SER A 174 4.97 -3.54 -6.80
N MET A 175 5.06 -3.64 -5.47
CA MET A 175 4.83 -2.53 -4.55
C MET A 175 6.08 -2.24 -3.71
N THR A 176 6.46 -0.99 -3.58
CA THR A 176 7.49 -0.56 -2.61
C THR A 176 6.82 -0.19 -1.30
N VAL A 177 7.29 -0.75 -0.18
CA VAL A 177 6.73 -0.50 1.15
C VAL A 177 7.76 0.22 1.99
N LEU A 178 7.39 1.40 2.48
CA LEU A 178 8.24 2.27 3.30
C LEU A 178 7.87 2.11 4.76
N PHE A 179 8.77 1.54 5.56
CA PHE A 179 8.67 1.48 7.01
C PHE A 179 9.34 2.74 7.56
N CYS A 180 8.53 3.66 8.07
CA CYS A 180 8.97 4.97 8.53
C CYS A 180 8.80 5.08 10.06
N GLU A 181 9.91 5.14 10.78
CA GLU A 181 9.90 5.36 12.22
C GLU A 181 9.48 6.80 12.53
N VAL A 182 8.61 6.97 13.51
CA VAL A 182 8.23 8.28 14.05
C VAL A 182 8.49 8.32 15.56
N PRO A 183 8.72 9.51 16.14
CA PRO A 183 8.89 9.64 17.59
C PRO A 183 7.67 9.10 18.37
N PRO A 184 7.86 8.45 19.53
CA PRO A 184 6.75 7.94 20.36
C PRO A 184 5.70 9.01 20.73
N GLY A 185 6.12 10.26 20.88
CA GLY A 185 5.22 11.39 21.17
C GLY A 185 4.25 11.78 20.04
N GLU A 186 4.43 11.23 18.83
CA GLU A 186 3.51 11.41 17.71
C GLU A 186 2.33 10.42 17.74
N VAL A 187 2.36 9.44 18.65
CA VAL A 187 1.22 8.53 18.88
C VAL A 187 0.13 9.31 19.59
N HIS A 188 -0.98 9.52 18.91
CA HIS A 188 -2.20 10.07 19.49
C HIS A 188 -3.20 8.95 19.70
N GLU A 189 -3.77 8.85 20.91
CA GLU A 189 -4.85 7.89 21.14
C GLU A 189 -6.09 8.26 20.32
N PRO A 190 -6.87 7.26 19.84
CA PRO A 190 -8.15 7.50 19.20
C PRO A 190 -9.04 8.38 20.09
N GLY A 191 -9.43 9.56 19.59
CA GLY A 191 -10.26 10.52 20.32
C GLY A 191 -9.52 11.57 21.14
N GLN A 192 -8.18 11.51 21.25
CA GLN A 192 -7.34 12.56 21.86
C GLN A 192 -6.77 13.55 20.84
N GLU A 193 -7.24 13.50 19.59
CA GLU A 193 -6.81 14.45 18.58
C GLU A 193 -7.17 15.89 19.04
N PRO A 194 -6.21 16.83 19.09
CA PRO A 194 -6.48 18.20 19.48
C PRO A 194 -7.64 18.74 18.64
N ALA A 195 -8.62 19.40 19.26
CA ALA A 195 -9.81 19.91 18.57
C ALA A 195 -9.45 20.74 17.32
N VAL A 196 -8.32 21.45 17.37
CA VAL A 196 -7.76 22.21 16.24
C VAL A 196 -7.36 21.33 15.05
N LYS A 197 -6.74 20.16 15.29
CA LYS A 197 -6.38 19.21 14.22
C LYS A 197 -7.63 18.59 13.60
N LYS A 198 -8.62 18.22 14.43
CA LYS A 198 -9.92 17.69 13.97
C LYS A 198 -10.67 18.70 13.10
N GLN A 199 -10.80 19.95 13.55
CA GLN A 199 -11.46 21.00 12.79
C GLN A 199 -10.77 21.24 11.45
N ARG A 200 -9.43 21.31 11.44
CA ARG A 200 -8.65 21.47 10.20
C ARG A 200 -8.84 20.31 9.24
N ARG A 201 -9.01 19.08 9.73
CA ARG A 201 -9.32 17.89 8.92
C ARG A 201 -10.71 17.98 8.30
N GLU A 202 -11.70 18.41 9.06
CA GLU A 202 -13.07 18.63 8.57
C GLU A 202 -13.11 19.76 7.53
N GLU A 203 -12.39 20.87 7.77
CA GLU A 203 -12.25 21.97 6.81
C GLU A 203 -11.53 21.54 5.53
N ALA A 204 -10.42 20.79 5.64
CA ALA A 204 -9.70 20.27 4.48
C ALA A 204 -10.55 19.28 3.66
N ALA A 205 -11.31 18.41 4.33
CA ALA A 205 -12.24 17.49 3.66
C ALA A 205 -13.34 18.27 2.92
N ALA A 206 -13.91 19.30 3.55
CA ALA A 206 -14.92 20.15 2.94
C ALA A 206 -14.35 20.97 1.76
N GLU A 207 -13.13 21.48 1.86
CA GLU A 207 -12.45 22.20 0.78
C GLU A 207 -12.19 21.27 -0.42
N LEU A 208 -11.73 20.04 -0.17
CA LEU A 208 -11.54 19.03 -1.20
C LEU A 208 -12.85 18.59 -1.87
N GLU A 209 -13.95 18.49 -1.12
CA GLU A 209 -15.28 18.22 -1.69
C GLU A 209 -15.85 19.39 -2.49
N ALA A 210 -15.47 20.63 -2.14
CA ALA A 210 -15.90 21.84 -2.83
C ALA A 210 -15.18 22.07 -4.17
N LEU A 211 -14.01 21.46 -4.38
CA LEU A 211 -13.30 21.54 -5.65
C LEU A 211 -14.14 20.88 -6.77
N PRO A 212 -14.22 21.51 -7.96
CA PRO A 212 -14.98 20.97 -9.07
C PRO A 212 -14.49 19.56 -9.40
N LYS A 213 -15.44 18.62 -9.49
CA LYS A 213 -15.14 17.22 -9.80
C LYS A 213 -14.25 17.18 -11.04
N PRO A 214 -13.07 16.55 -10.97
CA PRO A 214 -12.18 16.48 -12.11
C PRO A 214 -12.88 15.82 -13.29
N SER A 215 -12.36 16.07 -14.50
CA SER A 215 -12.97 15.58 -15.73
C SER A 215 -13.28 14.07 -15.63
N PRO A 216 -14.31 13.56 -16.33
CA PRO A 216 -14.76 12.16 -16.20
C PRO A 216 -13.67 11.10 -16.40
N SER A 217 -12.55 11.47 -17.03
CA SER A 217 -11.39 10.61 -17.25
C SER A 217 -10.47 10.46 -16.02
N TYR A 218 -10.56 11.33 -15.01
CA TYR A 218 -9.73 11.30 -13.81
C TYR A 218 -10.59 10.93 -12.59
N HIS A 219 -10.60 9.65 -12.25
CA HIS A 219 -11.19 9.19 -10.99
C HIS A 219 -10.14 9.34 -9.88
N VAL A 220 -10.25 10.42 -9.11
CA VAL A 220 -9.55 10.51 -7.81
C VAL A 220 -10.19 9.47 -6.89
N GLY A 221 -9.36 8.73 -6.16
CA GLY A 221 -9.84 7.84 -5.10
C GLY A 221 -10.70 8.60 -4.08
N LYS A 222 -11.40 7.88 -3.21
CA LYS A 222 -12.11 8.56 -2.12
C LYS A 222 -11.07 9.23 -1.21
N VAL A 223 -11.18 10.52 -0.99
CA VAL A 223 -10.29 11.25 -0.08
C VAL A 223 -10.76 11.03 1.36
N GLY A 224 -9.83 10.85 2.30
CA GLY A 224 -10.12 10.72 3.72
C GLY A 224 -10.96 9.51 4.12
N HIS A 225 -10.99 8.46 3.29
CA HIS A 225 -11.84 7.29 3.50
C HIS A 225 -11.26 6.26 4.47
N LEU A 226 -9.97 6.37 4.80
CA LEU A 226 -9.32 5.53 5.79
C LEU A 226 -9.49 6.13 7.19
N GLN A 227 -9.75 5.27 8.17
CA GLN A 227 -9.74 5.64 9.59
C GLN A 227 -8.42 5.16 10.22
N PRO A 228 -7.41 6.02 10.38
CA PRO A 228 -6.13 5.62 10.93
C PRO A 228 -6.24 5.35 12.43
N ILE A 229 -5.55 4.31 12.89
CA ILE A 229 -5.45 3.94 14.29
C ILE A 229 -4.03 3.43 14.57
N TRP A 230 -3.52 3.71 15.77
CA TRP A 230 -2.31 3.09 16.28
C TRP A 230 -2.67 1.78 16.96
N ILE A 231 -1.99 0.69 16.63
CA ILE A 231 -2.16 -0.61 17.29
C ILE A 231 -0.82 -1.14 17.78
N ASP A 232 -0.86 -1.95 18.83
CA ASP A 232 0.34 -2.59 19.37
C ASP A 232 0.92 -3.58 18.35
N ALA A 233 2.25 -3.64 18.27
CA ALA A 233 2.96 -4.51 17.36
C ALA A 233 2.63 -6.00 17.57
N GLU A 234 2.20 -6.40 18.77
CA GLU A 234 1.75 -7.77 19.05
C GLU A 234 0.62 -8.23 18.13
N HIS A 235 -0.34 -7.34 17.80
CA HIS A 235 -1.40 -7.66 16.83
C HIS A 235 -0.82 -8.00 15.45
N LEU A 236 0.22 -7.28 15.01
CA LEU A 236 0.90 -7.58 13.74
C LEU A 236 1.68 -8.89 13.82
N LYS A 237 2.27 -9.22 14.99
CA LYS A 237 2.96 -10.49 15.20
C LYS A 237 1.98 -11.67 15.10
N GLU A 238 0.77 -11.53 15.63
CA GLU A 238 -0.30 -12.52 15.46
C GLU A 238 -0.68 -12.71 13.99
N VAL A 239 -0.88 -11.61 13.25
CA VAL A 239 -1.18 -11.65 11.81
C VAL A 239 -0.05 -12.34 11.01
N ALA A 240 1.20 -12.01 11.32
CA ALA A 240 2.38 -12.57 10.66
C ALA A 240 2.58 -14.07 10.93
N ARG A 241 2.13 -14.56 12.10
CA ARG A 241 2.14 -16.00 12.44
C ARG A 241 0.94 -16.75 11.87
N SER A 242 -0.16 -16.06 11.59
CA SER A 242 -1.37 -16.69 11.06
C SER A 242 -1.16 -17.23 9.64
N MET A 243 -1.72 -18.41 9.38
CA MET A 243 -1.78 -19.04 8.06
C MET A 243 -3.04 -18.64 7.28
N GLU A 244 -3.97 -17.90 7.90
CA GLU A 244 -5.20 -17.47 7.24
C GLU A 244 -4.93 -16.45 6.14
N LYS A 245 -5.69 -16.49 5.04
CA LYS A 245 -5.53 -15.52 3.97
C LYS A 245 -5.80 -14.08 4.41
N ALA A 246 -6.83 -13.88 5.24
CA ALA A 246 -7.20 -12.60 5.85
C ALA A 246 -7.41 -12.77 7.36
N PRO A 247 -6.33 -12.79 8.17
CA PRO A 247 -6.41 -13.06 9.60
C PRO A 247 -7.40 -12.13 10.30
N LYS A 248 -8.18 -12.68 11.23
CA LYS A 248 -9.09 -11.89 12.07
C LYS A 248 -8.33 -11.11 13.13
N LEU A 249 -8.83 -9.93 13.43
CA LEU A 249 -8.38 -9.08 14.54
C LEU A 249 -9.59 -8.54 15.28
N ASN A 250 -9.45 -8.25 16.56
CA ASN A 250 -10.46 -7.53 17.34
C ASN A 250 -9.86 -6.19 17.77
N LEU A 251 -10.37 -5.10 17.19
CA LEU A 251 -9.85 -3.75 17.40
C LEU A 251 -11.01 -2.88 17.89
N ASP A 252 -10.86 -2.29 19.08
CA ASP A 252 -11.90 -1.52 19.77
C ASP A 252 -13.25 -2.27 19.90
N GLY A 253 -13.20 -3.58 20.16
CA GLY A 253 -14.40 -4.42 20.27
C GLY A 253 -15.09 -4.73 18.93
N ARG A 254 -14.47 -4.38 17.79
CA ARG A 254 -14.98 -4.66 16.45
C ARG A 254 -14.18 -5.80 15.81
N GLU A 255 -14.88 -6.77 15.25
CA GLU A 255 -14.23 -7.80 14.41
C GLU A 255 -13.79 -7.17 13.09
N CYS A 256 -12.49 -7.18 12.86
CA CYS A 256 -11.84 -6.72 11.64
C CYS A 256 -11.11 -7.90 10.97
N ARG A 257 -10.73 -7.74 9.70
CA ARG A 257 -9.82 -8.67 9.02
C ARG A 257 -8.65 -7.93 8.42
N PHE A 258 -7.44 -8.46 8.58
CA PHE A 258 -6.27 -7.89 7.93
C PHE A 258 -6.31 -8.15 6.42
N PHE A 259 -6.07 -7.12 5.61
CA PHE A 259 -6.17 -7.24 4.15
C PHE A 259 -5.14 -8.25 3.62
N PRO A 260 -5.52 -9.21 2.75
CA PRO A 260 -4.64 -10.30 2.34
C PRO A 260 -3.26 -9.90 1.81
N THR A 261 -3.19 -8.82 1.03
CA THR A 261 -1.92 -8.31 0.49
C THR A 261 -0.99 -7.88 1.63
N ASN A 262 -1.54 -7.15 2.60
CA ASN A 262 -0.79 -6.62 3.74
C ASN A 262 -0.43 -7.74 4.73
N ALA A 263 -1.30 -8.73 4.92
CA ALA A 263 -0.99 -9.91 5.71
C ALA A 263 0.17 -10.71 5.08
N SER A 264 0.21 -10.77 3.74
CA SER A 264 1.30 -11.45 3.01
C SER A 264 2.62 -10.69 3.13
N LEU A 265 2.59 -9.36 3.11
CA LEU A 265 3.75 -8.50 3.40
C LEU A 265 4.32 -8.79 4.80
N LEU A 266 3.48 -8.87 5.83
CA LEU A 266 3.92 -9.16 7.21
C LEU A 266 4.59 -10.53 7.39
N ARG A 267 4.39 -11.45 6.44
CA ARG A 267 5.01 -12.78 6.44
C ARG A 267 6.37 -12.81 5.76
N MET A 268 6.82 -11.71 5.15
CA MET A 268 8.14 -11.64 4.55
C MET A 268 9.22 -11.78 5.64
N PRO A 269 10.33 -12.50 5.38
CA PRO A 269 11.41 -12.69 6.36
C PRO A 269 11.96 -11.38 6.94
N GLU A 270 12.10 -10.36 6.11
CA GLU A 270 12.59 -9.04 6.49
C GLU A 270 11.64 -8.37 7.49
N VAL A 271 10.33 -8.42 7.21
CA VAL A 271 9.29 -7.83 8.06
C VAL A 271 9.13 -8.62 9.37
N ARG A 272 9.27 -9.95 9.32
CA ARG A 272 9.29 -10.79 10.53
C ARG A 272 10.50 -10.49 11.42
N THR A 273 11.67 -10.28 10.82
CA THR A 273 12.88 -9.87 11.53
C THR A 273 12.70 -8.50 12.18
N TRP A 274 12.14 -7.54 11.44
CA TRP A 274 11.77 -6.21 11.96
C TRP A 274 10.80 -6.29 13.15
N LEU A 275 9.81 -7.19 13.10
CA LEU A 275 8.87 -7.47 14.21
C LEU A 275 9.45 -8.36 15.31
N ARG A 276 10.73 -8.78 15.23
CA ARG A 276 11.37 -9.75 16.15
C ARG A 276 10.59 -11.05 16.32
N ILE A 277 10.06 -11.57 15.21
CA ILE A 277 9.36 -12.86 15.15
C ILE A 277 10.36 -13.94 14.72
N SER A 278 10.73 -14.81 15.66
CA SER A 278 11.46 -16.05 15.39
C SER A 278 10.66 -17.03 14.54
#